data_AF-C4LKX2-F1
#
_entry.id   AF-C4LKX2-F1
#
_cell.length_a   1.000
_cell.length_b   1.000
_cell.length_c   1.000
_cell.angle_alpha   90.00
_cell.angle_beta   90.00
_cell.angle_gamma   90.00
#
_symmetry.space_group_name_H-M   'P 1'
#
loop_
_entity.id
_entity.type
_entity.pdbx_description
1 polymer ?
#
loop_
_entity_poly.entity_id
_entity_poly.type
_entity_poly.pdbx_seq_one_letter_code
_entity_poly.pdbx_strand_id
1 'polypeptide(L)'
;MSTDMIHYSFGDISAASGDITQTSARINGLLDELKSQLAPMVSTWTGESASAYQAAQQQWDTAAADLNQVLATIARAVADSNDSMSDINRSAAASWS
;
A
#
# COMPACT_ATOMS: atom_id res chain seq x y z
N MET A 1 -13.78 22.82 18.90
CA MET A 1 -13.18 21.53 19.28
C MET A 1 -13.05 20.52 18.13
N SER A 2 -13.17 20.90 16.84
CA SER A 2 -13.17 19.92 15.73
C SER A 2 -11.83 19.83 14.97
N THR A 3 -11.05 20.91 14.87
CA THR A 3 -9.88 20.99 13.98
C THR A 3 -8.65 20.21 14.48
N ASP A 4 -8.36 20.29 15.79
CA ASP A 4 -7.22 19.57 16.40
C ASP A 4 -7.36 18.05 16.28
N MET A 5 -8.58 17.53 16.44
CA MET A 5 -8.87 16.10 16.33
C MET A 5 -8.70 15.60 14.89
N ILE A 6 -9.06 16.43 13.90
CA ILE A 6 -8.87 16.14 12.47
C ILE A 6 -7.38 16.14 12.11
N HIS A 7 -6.59 17.09 12.62
CA HIS A 7 -5.14 17.13 12.41
C HIS A 7 -4.42 15.90 12.99
N TYR A 8 -4.73 15.53 14.23
CA TYR A 8 -4.14 14.36 14.87
C TYR A 8 -4.45 13.07 14.09
N SER A 9 -5.73 12.85 13.74
CA SER A 9 -6.14 11.71 12.93
C SER A 9 -5.43 11.65 11.58
N PHE A 10 -5.18 12.81 10.95
CA PHE A 10 -4.48 12.87 9.66
C PHE A 10 -3.00 12.49 9.77
N GLY A 11 -2.32 12.96 10.82
CA GLY A 11 -0.92 12.59 11.10
C GLY A 11 -0.76 11.08 11.27
N ASP A 12 -1.65 10.47 12.04
CA ASP A 12 -1.65 9.02 12.29
C ASP A 12 -1.91 8.21 11.00
N ILE A 13 -2.88 8.64 10.18
CA ILE A 13 -3.18 8.00 8.89
C ILE A 13 -2.00 8.11 7.92
N SER A 14 -1.34 9.27 7.86
CA SER A 14 -0.19 9.49 6.98
C SER A 14 1.01 8.62 7.39
N ALA A 15 1.29 8.52 8.69
CA ALA A 15 2.34 7.66 9.21
C ALA A 15 2.04 6.18 8.91
N ALA A 16 0.83 5.71 9.22
CA ALA A 16 0.42 4.33 8.93
C ALA A 16 0.49 4.00 7.42
N SER A 17 0.12 4.95 6.55
CA SER A 17 0.24 4.77 5.10
C SER A 17 1.70 4.61 4.65
N GLY A 18 2.62 5.38 5.23
CA GLY A 18 4.06 5.24 4.99
C GLY A 18 4.60 3.86 5.40
N ASP A 19 4.22 3.40 6.61
CA ASP A 19 4.62 2.10 7.13
C ASP A 19 4.11 0.93 6.28
N ILE A 20 2.84 0.99 5.87
CA ILE A 20 2.25 -0.04 4.99
C ILE A 20 2.93 -0.01 3.62
N THR A 21 3.25 1.17 3.08
CA THR A 21 3.95 1.29 1.79
C THR A 21 5.33 0.64 1.85
N GLN A 22 6.09 0.91 2.90
CA GLN A 22 7.41 0.30 3.10
C GLN A 22 7.31 -1.22 3.29
N THR A 23 6.29 -1.67 4.01
CA THR A 23 6.02 -3.10 4.22
C THR A 23 5.63 -3.79 2.91
N SER A 24 4.77 -3.18 2.08
CA SER A 24 4.41 -3.72 0.76
C SER A 24 5.62 -3.82 -0.16
N ALA A 25 6.46 -2.78 -0.22
CA ALA A 25 7.69 -2.81 -1.00
C ALA A 25 8.62 -3.96 -0.58
N ARG A 26 8.73 -4.21 0.73
CA ARG A 26 9.49 -5.35 1.28
C ARG A 26 8.87 -6.69 0.89
N ILE A 27 7.54 -6.83 0.97
CA ILE A 27 6.83 -8.05 0.57
C ILE A 27 7.06 -8.34 -0.91
N ASN A 28 6.89 -7.35 -1.78
CA ASN A 28 7.11 -7.50 -3.23
C ASN A 28 8.54 -7.95 -3.52
N GLY A 29 9.54 -7.34 -2.88
CA GLY A 29 10.93 -7.76 -3.02
C GLY A 29 11.19 -9.21 -2.58
N LEU A 30 10.62 -9.63 -1.45
CA LEU A 30 10.73 -11.01 -0.97
C LEU A 30 10.07 -12.02 -1.92
N LEU A 31 8.92 -11.66 -2.50
CA LEU A 31 8.22 -12.51 -3.48
C LEU A 31 9.01 -12.64 -4.78
N ASP A 32 9.58 -11.54 -5.28
CA ASP A 32 10.40 -11.56 -6.49
C ASP A 32 11.69 -12.36 -6.29
N GLU A 33 12.33 -12.22 -5.13
CA GLU A 33 13.49 -13.02 -4.77
C GLU A 33 13.14 -14.51 -4.66
N LEU A 34 12.02 -14.85 -4.01
CA LEU A 34 11.54 -16.23 -3.94
C LEU A 34 11.27 -16.82 -5.33
N LYS A 35 10.61 -16.07 -6.22
CA LYS A 35 10.37 -16.49 -7.61
C LYS A 35 11.68 -16.75 -8.35
N SER A 36 12.65 -15.86 -8.22
CA SER A 36 13.96 -16.02 -8.87
C SER A 36 14.70 -17.26 -8.37
N GLN A 37 14.64 -17.56 -7.07
CA GLN A 37 15.26 -18.75 -6.50
C GLN A 37 14.57 -20.04 -6.94
N LEU A 38 13.24 -20.01 -7.09
CA LEU A 38 12.46 -21.18 -7.49
C LEU A 38 12.48 -21.44 -8.99
N ALA A 39 12.69 -20.43 -9.84
CA ALA A 39 12.70 -20.54 -11.30
C ALA A 39 13.47 -21.77 -11.86
N PRO A 40 14.72 -22.07 -11.46
CA PRO A 40 15.42 -23.26 -11.93
C PRO A 40 14.77 -24.57 -11.46
N MET A 41 14.22 -24.63 -10.24
CA MET A 41 13.55 -25.82 -9.71
C MET A 41 12.21 -26.07 -10.40
N VAL A 42 11.45 -25.01 -10.65
CA VAL A 42 10.16 -25.05 -11.35
C VAL A 42 10.32 -25.62 -12.76
N SER A 43 11.44 -25.35 -13.43
CA SER A 43 11.73 -25.92 -14.76
C SER A 43 11.84 -27.46 -14.76
N THR A 44 12.10 -28.06 -13.60
CA THR A 44 12.23 -29.52 -13.41
C THR A 44 10.97 -30.16 -12.86
N TRP A 45 10.04 -29.37 -12.31
CA TRP A 45 8.78 -29.88 -11.75
C TRP A 45 7.81 -30.23 -12.87
N THR A 46 7.27 -31.45 -12.81
CA THR A 46 6.26 -31.94 -13.75
C THR A 46 5.05 -32.47 -12.96
N GLY A 47 3.87 -32.46 -13.59
CA GLY A 47 2.65 -32.97 -12.97
C GLY A 47 2.15 -32.11 -11.79
N GLU A 48 1.76 -32.77 -10.70
CA GLU A 48 1.04 -32.17 -9.57
C GLU A 48 1.84 -31.09 -8.82
N SER A 49 3.16 -31.25 -8.70
CA SER A 49 4.03 -30.26 -8.04
C SER A 49 4.10 -28.93 -8.80
N ALA A 50 4.03 -28.98 -10.14
CA ALA A 50 3.97 -27.76 -10.96
C ALA A 50 2.64 -27.02 -10.76
N SER A 51 1.51 -27.74 -10.66
CA SER A 51 0.21 -27.12 -10.38
C SER A 51 0.13 -26.50 -8.98
N ALA A 52 0.67 -27.18 -7.96
CA ALA A 52 0.69 -26.66 -6.59
C ALA A 52 1.52 -25.37 -6.49
N TYR A 53 2.67 -25.33 -7.16
CA TYR A 53 3.49 -24.12 -7.25
C TYR A 53 2.77 -22.98 -7.96
N GLN A 54 2.16 -23.22 -9.13
CA GLN A 54 1.42 -22.19 -9.86
C GLN A 54 0.27 -21.61 -9.03
N ALA A 55 -0.45 -22.47 -8.29
CA ALA A 55 -1.51 -22.02 -7.39
C ALA A 55 -0.97 -21.12 -6.27
N ALA A 56 0.12 -21.53 -5.61
CA ALA A 56 0.78 -20.72 -4.59
C ALA A 56 1.28 -19.39 -5.17
N GLN A 57 1.85 -19.43 -6.37
CA GLN A 57 2.34 -18.24 -7.07
C GLN A 57 1.22 -17.24 -7.35
N GLN A 58 0.12 -17.73 -7.90
CA GLN A 58 -1.03 -16.90 -8.19
C GLN A 58 -1.65 -16.31 -6.90
N GLN A 59 -1.66 -17.07 -5.81
CA GLN A 59 -2.18 -16.61 -4.52
C GLN A 59 -1.37 -15.43 -3.97
N TRP A 60 -0.03 -15.54 -3.91
CA TRP A 60 0.77 -14.44 -3.39
C TRP A 60 0.80 -13.23 -4.33
N ASP A 61 0.73 -13.43 -5.65
CA ASP A 61 0.69 -12.33 -6.63
C ASP A 61 -0.60 -11.54 -6.51
N THR A 62 -1.72 -12.25 -6.32
CA THR A 62 -3.03 -11.62 -6.07
C THR A 62 -3.01 -10.83 -4.77
N ALA A 63 -2.50 -11.42 -3.67
CA ALA A 63 -2.43 -10.75 -2.38
C ALA A 63 -1.56 -9.48 -2.42
N ALA A 64 -0.43 -9.53 -3.14
CA ALA A 64 0.43 -8.36 -3.35
C ALA A 64 -0.27 -7.27 -4.17
N ALA A 65 -0.97 -7.64 -5.24
CA ALA A 65 -1.74 -6.70 -6.05
C ALA A 65 -2.86 -6.03 -5.24
N ASP A 66 -3.60 -6.79 -4.43
CA ASP A 66 -4.67 -6.28 -3.57
C ASP A 66 -4.12 -5.30 -2.52
N LEU A 67 -2.99 -5.64 -1.88
CA LEU A 67 -2.32 -4.74 -0.94
C LEU A 67 -1.92 -3.42 -1.60
N ASN A 68 -1.33 -3.48 -2.80
CA ASN A 68 -0.95 -2.31 -3.58
C ASN A 68 -2.17 -1.45 -3.97
N GLN A 69 -3.31 -2.08 -4.30
CA GLN A 69 -4.55 -1.38 -4.62
C GLN A 69 -5.13 -0.65 -3.40
N VAL A 70 -5.12 -1.28 -2.23
CA VAL A 70 -5.54 -0.67 -0.97
C VAL A 70 -4.65 0.53 -0.64
N LEU A 71 -3.33 0.37 -0.77
CA LEU A 71 -2.36 1.45 -0.57
C LEU A 71 -2.61 2.64 -1.49
N ALA A 72 -2.83 2.40 -2.77
CA ALA A 72 -3.15 3.45 -3.74
C ALA A 72 -4.46 4.19 -3.40
N THR A 73 -5.41 3.51 -2.75
CA THR A 73 -6.67 4.11 -2.29
C THR A 73 -6.44 4.97 -1.06
N ILE A 74 -5.66 4.50 -0.08
CA ILE A 74 -5.28 5.28 1.10
C ILE A 74 -4.50 6.53 0.69
N ALA A 75 -3.52 6.40 -0.20
CA ALA A 75 -2.70 7.51 -0.67
C ALA A 75 -3.55 8.62 -1.31
N ARG A 76 -4.55 8.26 -2.12
CA ARG A 76 -5.51 9.22 -2.71
C ARG A 76 -6.34 9.91 -1.63
N ALA A 77 -6.90 9.17 -0.67
CA ALA A 77 -7.69 9.74 0.41
C ALA A 77 -6.88 10.74 1.27
N VAL A 78 -5.61 10.44 1.52
CA VAL A 78 -4.69 11.35 2.23
C VAL A 78 -4.41 12.61 1.40
N ALA A 79 -4.17 12.48 0.09
CA ALA A 79 -3.94 13.62 -0.80
C ALA A 79 -5.17 14.55 -0.88
N ASP A 80 -6.35 13.99 -1.16
CA ASP A 80 -7.62 14.73 -1.24
C ASP A 80 -7.92 15.50 0.06
N SER A 81 -7.58 14.90 1.20
CA SER A 81 -7.75 15.52 2.52
C SER A 81 -6.75 16.65 2.75
N ASN A 82 -5.51 16.53 2.28
CA ASN A 82 -4.49 17.57 2.40
C ASN A 82 -4.88 18.82 1.60
N ASP A 83 -5.39 18.64 0.38
CA ASP A 83 -5.88 19.73 -0.47
C ASP A 83 -7.06 20.46 0.22
N SER A 84 -8.01 19.69 0.76
CA SER A 84 -9.13 20.24 1.53
C SER A 84 -8.69 21.05 2.74
N MET A 85 -7.67 20.58 3.47
CA MET A 85 -7.15 21.26 4.65
C MET A 85 -6.39 22.54 4.31
N SER A 86 -5.63 22.52 3.22
CA SER A 86 -4.95 23.71 2.67
C SER A 86 -5.94 24.82 2.34
N ASP A 87 -7.08 24.47 1.73
CA ASP A 87 -8.13 25.42 1.40
C ASP A 87 -8.86 25.97 2.64
N ILE A 88 -9.13 25.12 3.64
CA ILE A 88 -9.66 25.56 4.94
C ILE A 88 -8.69 26.53 5.61
N ASN A 89 -7.40 26.22 5.64
CA ASN A 89 -6.40 27.10 6.27
C ASN A 89 -6.29 28.44 5.52
N ARG A 90 -6.32 28.42 4.18
CA ARG A 90 -6.28 29.64 3.36
C ARG A 90 -7.51 30.53 3.58
N SER A 91 -8.70 29.93 3.63
CA SER A 91 -9.95 30.67 3.88
C SER A 91 -10.03 31.22 5.32
N ALA A 92 -9.55 30.45 6.31
CA ALA A 92 -9.42 30.92 7.68
C ALA A 92 -8.45 32.11 7.79
N ALA A 93 -7.28 32.03 7.15
CA ALA A 93 -6.31 33.13 7.13
C ALA A 93 -6.87 34.40 6.45
N ALA A 94 -7.61 34.25 5.35
CA ALA A 94 -8.29 35.37 4.68
C ALA A 94 -9.45 35.95 5.50
N SER A 95 -10.06 35.18 6.40
CA SER A 95 -11.12 35.68 7.29
C SER A 95 -10.59 36.54 8.45
N TRP A 96 -9.28 36.50 8.70
CA TRP A 96 -8.61 37.24 9.79
C TRP A 96 -7.84 38.48 9.30
N SER A 97 -7.88 38.76 8.00
CA SER A 97 -7.42 40.02 7.38
C SER A 97 -8.59 40.96 7.13
#